data_AF-A0A2E3TNP8-F1
#
_entry.id   AF-A0A2E3TNP8-F1
#
_cell.length_a   1.000
_cell.length_b   1.000
_cell.length_c   1.000
_cell.angle_alpha   90.00
_cell.angle_beta   90.00
_cell.angle_gamma   90.00
#
_symmetry.space_group_name_H-M   'P 1'
#
loop_
_entity.id
_entity.type
_entity.pdbx_description
1 polymer ?
#
loop_
_entity_poly.entity_id
_entity_poly.type
_entity_poly.pdbx_seq_one_letter_code
_entity_poly.pdbx_strand_id
1 'polypeptide(L)' 'MLDNVIGWAKKLTEAGVAVIALAVVVQIIFGADAAFLPGDVTGSLINVITALGSANLVGLIAAGLIYKIFTR' A
#
# COMPACT_ATOMS: atom_id res chain seq x y z
N MET A 1 18.14 -18.69 -10.85
CA MET A 1 18.41 -17.23 -10.94
C MET A 1 17.12 -16.42 -10.84
N LEU A 2 16.08 -16.77 -11.61
CA LEU A 2 14.77 -16.13 -11.52
C LEU A 2 14.15 -16.24 -10.12
N ASP A 3 14.30 -17.38 -9.44
CA ASP A 3 13.80 -17.58 -8.08
C ASP A 3 14.43 -16.61 -7.07
N ASN A 4 15.72 -16.30 -7.24
CA ASN A 4 16.40 -15.31 -6.40
C ASN A 4 15.80 -13.92 -6.65
N VAL A 5 15.64 -13.52 -7.91
CA VAL A 5 15.04 -12.21 -8.26
C VAL A 5 13.63 -12.07 -7.67
N ILE A 6 12.80 -13.12 -7.78
CA ILE A 6 11.46 -13.15 -7.19
C ILE A 6 11.55 -13.02 -5.66
N GLY A 7 12.49 -13.73 -5.03
CA GLY A 7 12.75 -13.63 -3.59
C GLY A 7 13.14 -12.21 -3.14
N TRP A 8 14.01 -11.53 -3.90
CA TRP A 8 14.38 -10.14 -3.64
C TRP A 8 13.19 -9.19 -3.81
N ALA A 9 12.39 -9.36 -4.87
CA ALA A 9 11.20 -8.56 -5.10
C ALA A 9 10.17 -8.71 -3.97
N LYS A 10 9.93 -9.93 -3.48
CA LYS A 10 9.04 -10.17 -2.33
C LYS A 10 9.54 -9.43 -1.07
N LYS A 11 10.82 -9.60 -0.71
CA LYS A 11 11.40 -8.94 0.48
C LYS A 11 11.36 -7.42 0.40
N LEU A 12 11.66 -6.85 -0.76
CA LEU A 12 11.59 -5.40 -0.97
C LEU A 12 10.15 -4.90 -0.90
N THR A 13 9.19 -5.67 -1.41
CA THR A 13 7.76 -5.34 -1.31
C THR A 13 7.30 -5.36 0.15
N GLU A 14 7.66 -6.39 0.92
CA GLU A 14 7.36 -6.47 2.35
C GLU A 14 7.95 -5.28 3.12
N ALA A 15 9.22 -4.96 2.87
CA ALA A 15 9.87 -3.80 3.47
C ALA A 15 9.18 -2.48 3.07
N GLY A 16 8.83 -2.30 1.80
CA GLY A 16 8.11 -1.13 1.32
C GLY A 16 6.74 -0.96 1.96
N VAL A 17 5.98 -2.05 2.08
CA VAL A 17 4.66 -2.05 2.76
C VAL A 17 4.81 -1.69 4.24
N ALA A 18 5.83 -2.20 4.92
CA ALA A 18 6.09 -1.84 6.32
C ALA A 18 6.42 -0.35 6.49
N VAL A 19 7.18 0.23 5.56
CA VAL A 19 7.49 1.67 5.55
C VAL A 19 6.23 2.51 5.30
N ILE A 20 5.36 2.11 4.36
CA ILE A 20 4.07 2.78 4.12
C ILE A 20 3.19 2.73 5.38
N ALA A 21 3.10 1.56 6.04
CA ALA A 21 2.32 1.41 7.26
C ALA A 21 2.83 2.33 8.37
N LEU A 22 4.14 2.45 8.55
CA LEU A 22 4.74 3.38 9.50
C LEU A 22 4.42 4.84 9.14
N ALA A 23 4.52 5.22 7.88
CA ALA A 23 4.22 6.58 7.42
C ALA A 23 2.75 6.97 7.69
N VAL A 24 1.81 6.05 7.48
CA VAL A 24 0.39 6.26 7.78
C VAL A 24 0.18 6.53 9.26
N VAL A 25 0.78 5.73 10.15
CA VAL A 25 0.68 5.94 11.61
C VAL A 25 1.23 7.31 12.01
N VAL A 26 2.39 7.71 11.46
CA VAL A 26 2.99 9.01 11.72
C VAL A 26 2.08 10.16 11.26
N GLN A 27 1.52 10.09 10.05
CA GLN A 27 0.63 11.14 9.54
C GLN A 27 -0.69 11.23 10.30
N ILE A 28 -1.21 10.13 10.83
CA ILE A 28 -2.41 10.16 11.69
C ILE A 28 -2.12 10.90 13.00
N ILE A 29 -0.92 10.75 13.58
CA ILE A 29 -0.55 11.39 14.85
C ILE A 29 -0.18 12.87 14.65
N PHE A 30 0.64 13.16 13.63
CA PHE A 30 1.25 14.48 13.44
C PHE A 30 0.57 15.33 12.36
N GLY A 31 -0.38 14.77 11.61
CA GLY A 31 -1.02 15.42 10.47
C GLY A 31 -0.29 15.19 9.13
N ALA A 32 -0.90 15.68 8.05
CA ALA A 32 -0.43 15.49 6.68
C ALA A 32 0.96 16.11 6.41
N ASP A 33 1.30 17.20 7.11
CA ASP A 33 2.57 17.93 6.98
C ASP A 33 3.68 17.41 7.91
N ALA A 34 3.65 16.13 8.27
CA ALA A 34 4.70 15.52 9.08
C ALA A 34 6.07 15.73 8.40
N ALA A 35 6.93 16.56 9.01
CA ALA A 35 8.16 17.10 8.39
C ALA A 35 9.17 16.04 7.90
N PHE A 36 9.02 14.79 8.31
CA PHE A 36 9.92 13.68 8.03
C PHE A 36 9.43 12.80 6.87
N LEU A 37 8.25 13.05 6.32
CA LEU A 37 7.64 12.24 5.26
C LEU A 37 7.51 13.04 3.96
N PRO A 38 8.00 12.50 2.82
CA PRO A 38 7.79 13.12 1.53
C PRO A 38 6.34 12.91 1.07
N GLY A 39 5.51 13.93 1.22
CA GLY A 39 4.14 13.98 0.70
C GLY A 39 3.07 13.29 1.56
N ASP A 40 1.83 13.24 1.06
CA ASP A 40 0.65 12.72 1.77
C ASP A 40 0.40 11.23 1.46
N VAL A 41 0.92 10.35 2.32
CA VAL A 41 0.81 8.90 2.17
C VAL A 41 -0.59 8.42 2.54
N THR A 42 -1.16 8.98 3.61
CA THR A 42 -2.50 8.62 4.10
C THR A 42 -3.57 9.03 3.10
N GLY A 43 -3.51 10.26 2.57
CA GLY A 43 -4.41 10.70 1.51
C GLY A 43 -4.26 9.89 0.23
N SER A 44 -3.03 9.55 -0.17
CA SER A 44 -2.80 8.65 -1.31
C SER A 44 -3.45 7.27 -1.11
N LEU A 45 -3.36 6.70 0.09
CA LEU A 45 -3.99 5.42 0.44
C LEU A 45 -5.53 5.53 0.42
N ILE A 46 -6.09 6.59 1.01
CA ILE A 46 -7.54 6.86 0.98
C ILE A 46 -8.05 7.03 -0.46
N ASN A 47 -7.29 7.69 -1.33
CA ASN A 47 -7.65 7.86 -2.74
C ASN A 47 -7.75 6.52 -3.46
N VAL A 48 -6.80 5.60 -3.22
CA VAL A 48 -6.86 4.24 -3.78
C VAL A 48 -8.10 3.49 -3.28
N ILE A 49 -8.37 3.53 -1.97
CA ILE A 49 -9.55 2.87 -1.38
C ILE A 49 -10.84 3.44 -1.95
N THR A 50 -10.93 4.76 -2.08
CA THR A 50 -12.09 5.45 -2.66
C THR A 50 -12.29 5.05 -4.13
N ALA A 51 -11.21 4.98 -4.91
CA ALA A 51 -11.27 4.53 -6.29
C ALA A 51 -11.81 3.09 -6.39
N LEU A 52 -11.34 2.18 -5.54
CA LEU A 52 -11.86 0.82 -5.46
C LEU A 52 -13.35 0.79 -5.05
N GLY A 53 -13.74 1.57 -4.03
CA GLY A 53 -15.14 1.66 -3.60
C GLY A 53 -16.08 2.19 -4.70
N SER A 54 -15.64 3.20 -5.45
CA SER A 54 -16.41 3.82 -6.53
C SER A 54 -16.63 2.91 -7.75
N ALA A 55 -15.78 1.88 -7.91
CA ALA A 55 -15.83 0.94 -9.02
C ALA A 55 -16.83 -0.23 -8.81
N ASN A 56 -17.61 -0.23 -7.72
CA ASN A 56 -18.63 -1.24 -7.40
C ASN A 56 -18.06 -2.68 -7.48
N LEU A 57 -18.66 -3.54 -8.32
CA LEU A 57 -18.25 -4.94 -8.49
C LEU A 57 -16.81 -5.07 -8.99
N VAL A 58 -16.37 -4.19 -9.91
CA VAL A 58 -15.02 -4.23 -10.46
C VAL A 58 -14.00 -3.92 -9.37
N GLY A 59 -14.31 -2.98 -8.48
CA GLY A 59 -13.48 -2.65 -7.33
C GLY A 59 -13.32 -3.82 -6.36
N LEU A 60 -14.41 -4.55 -6.09
CA LEU A 60 -14.37 -5.72 -5.22
C LEU A 60 -13.55 -6.86 -5.82
N ILE A 61 -13.66 -7.09 -7.13
CA ILE A 61 -12.83 -8.07 -7.86
C ILE A 61 -11.36 -7.66 -7.80
N ALA A 62 -11.05 -6.37 -8.01
CA ALA A 62 -9.69 -5.86 -7.93
C ALA A 62 -9.08 -6.05 -6.52
N ALA A 63 -9.84 -5.72 -5.47
CA ALA A 63 -9.41 -5.93 -4.09
C ALA A 63 -9.16 -7.43 -3.79
N GLY A 64 -10.05 -8.31 -4.24
CA GLY A 64 -9.89 -9.76 -4.09
C GLY A 64 -8.67 -10.33 -4.82
N LEU A 65 -8.37 -9.80 -6.02
CA LEU A 65 -7.18 -10.18 -6.77
C LEU A 65 -5.90 -9.75 -6.06
N ILE A 66 -5.83 -8.51 -5.57
CA ILE A 66 -4.68 -7.99 -4.81
C ILE A 66 -4.45 -8.85 -3.56
N TYR A 67 -5.51 -9.14 -2.81
CA TYR A 67 -5.45 -9.99 -1.62
C TYR A 67 -4.88 -11.39 -1.95
N LYS A 68 -5.36 -12.01 -3.02
CA LYS A 68 -4.88 -13.32 -3.48
C LYS A 68 -3.42 -13.32 -3.92
N ILE A 69 -2.92 -12.20 -4.47
CA ILE A 69 -1.50 -12.06 -4.84
C ILE A 69 -0.61 -11.95 -3.61
N PHE A 70 -1.02 -11.18 -2.60
CA PHE A 70 -0.23 -10.96 -1.38
C PHE A 70 -0.24 -12.15 -0.41
N THR A 71 -1.30 -12.97 -0.43
CA THR A 71 -1.49 -14.09 0.53
C THR A 71 -1.08 -15.45 -0.06
N ARG A 72 -0.42 -15.46 -1.24
CA ARG A 72 0.07 -16.67 -1.92
C ARG A 72 1.57 -16.90 -1.75
#